data_AF-A0A5E4IWQ0-F1
#
_entry.id   AF-A0A5E4IWQ0-F1
#
_cell.length_a   1.000
_cell.length_b   1.000
_cell.length_c   1.000
_cell.angle_alpha   90.00
_cell.angle_beta   90.00
_cell.angle_gamma   90.00
#
_symmetry.space_group_name_H-M   'P 1'
#
loop_
_entity.id
_entity.type
_entity.pdbx_description
1 polymer ?
#
loop_
_entity_poly.entity_id
_entity_poly.type
_entity_poly.pdbx_seq_one_letter_code
_entity_poly.pdbx_strand_id
1 'polypeptide(L)'
;MGKIAFVLLLSALLAFGCVSQQSTEGTLNVKVLINNGTGVMQSVVSVANGSTALAAFEKAASLNVTHHPVYGAFVSGVNGLEQSSAANKYWQYYVDGVLAPVGVDAYKLEKDCTLEFRYETPDFT
;
A
#
# COMPACT_ATOMS: atom_id res chain seq x y z
N MET A 1 -38.85 7.27 60.59
CA MET A 1 -38.89 7.14 59.12
C MET A 1 -37.48 7.50 58.63
N GLY A 2 -36.51 6.58 58.64
CA GLY A 2 -36.08 5.70 57.52
C GLY A 2 -35.23 6.50 56.51
N LYS A 3 -33.97 6.22 56.13
CA LYS A 3 -33.15 5.00 55.94
C LYS A 3 -31.64 5.44 55.92
N ILE A 4 -30.67 4.70 56.49
CA ILE A 4 -29.66 3.80 55.82
C ILE A 4 -29.01 4.43 54.57
N ALA A 5 -27.71 4.41 54.23
CA ALA A 5 -26.37 4.13 54.79
C ALA A 5 -25.38 4.25 53.58
N PHE A 6 -24.06 4.14 53.81
CA PHE A 6 -23.02 3.75 52.83
C PHE A 6 -22.64 4.77 51.72
N VAL A 7 -21.42 4.95 51.19
CA VAL A 7 -19.99 4.65 51.50
C VAL A 7 -19.21 4.97 50.20
N LEU A 8 -18.03 5.55 50.35
CA LEU A 8 -16.83 5.50 49.49
C LEU A 8 -16.80 5.96 48.01
N LEU A 9 -15.62 6.53 47.73
CA LEU A 9 -14.79 6.48 46.52
C LEU A 9 -14.95 7.61 45.48
N LEU A 10 -14.21 8.68 45.73
CA LEU A 10 -13.77 9.64 44.73
C LEU A 10 -12.35 9.26 44.28
N SER A 11 -12.18 8.68 43.08
CA SER A 11 -10.95 8.85 42.27
C SER A 11 -11.01 8.09 40.94
N ALA A 12 -11.24 8.86 39.87
CA ALA A 12 -10.78 8.71 38.48
C ALA A 12 -10.71 7.30 37.86
N LEU A 13 -11.74 6.96 37.08
CA LEU A 13 -11.60 6.10 35.90
C LEU A 13 -10.70 6.83 34.89
N LEU A 14 -9.41 6.50 34.85
CA LEU A 14 -8.63 6.65 33.62
C LEU A 14 -9.10 5.55 32.67
N ALA A 15 -10.20 5.83 31.96
CA ALA A 15 -10.42 5.20 30.69
C ALA A 15 -9.26 5.63 29.79
N PHE A 16 -8.21 4.81 29.73
CA PHE A 16 -7.50 4.63 28.47
C PHE A 16 -8.56 4.12 27.51
N GLY A 17 -9.31 5.05 26.92
CA GLY A 17 -9.97 4.80 25.67
C GLY A 17 -8.85 4.29 24.78
N CYS A 18 -8.91 3.00 24.43
CA CYS A 18 -8.32 2.58 23.18
C CYS A 18 -8.77 3.63 22.18
N VAL A 19 -7.82 4.41 21.67
CA VAL A 19 -8.02 5.20 20.47
C VAL A 19 -8.70 4.25 19.52
N SER A 20 -9.98 4.50 19.23
CA SER A 20 -10.73 3.73 18.26
C SER A 20 -9.94 3.86 16.98
N GLN A 21 -9.36 2.75 16.51
CA GLN A 21 -8.87 2.65 15.14
C GLN A 21 -10.03 3.07 14.26
N GLN A 22 -9.95 4.31 13.76
CA GLN A 22 -10.90 4.83 12.80
C GLN A 22 -10.56 4.12 11.49
N SER A 23 -11.10 2.92 11.33
CA SER A 23 -11.17 2.24 10.06
C SER A 23 -11.92 3.19 9.12
N THR A 24 -11.19 3.80 8.20
CA THR A 24 -11.77 4.41 7.00
C THR A 24 -12.39 3.27 6.20
N GLU A 25 -13.61 2.88 6.54
CA GLU A 25 -14.46 2.03 5.69
C GLU A 25 -14.69 2.79 4.39
N GLY A 26 -14.16 2.25 3.30
CA GLY A 26 -14.28 2.88 1.99
C GLY A 26 -13.53 2.12 0.91
N THR A 27 -13.88 2.41 -0.32
CA THR A 27 -13.24 1.90 -1.51
C THR A 27 -12.51 3.05 -2.19
N LEU A 28 -11.28 2.81 -2.62
CA LEU A 28 -10.43 3.73 -3.36
C LEU A 28 -10.44 3.39 -4.85
N ASN A 29 -10.45 4.42 -5.70
CA ASN A 29 -10.24 4.30 -7.14
C ASN A 29 -8.78 4.67 -7.43
N VAL A 30 -7.98 3.66 -7.73
CA VAL A 30 -6.55 3.81 -7.96
C VAL A 30 -6.29 3.77 -9.46
N LYS A 31 -5.70 4.84 -10.01
CA LYS A 31 -5.19 4.80 -11.38
C LYS A 31 -3.89 4.02 -11.37
N VAL A 32 -3.79 2.99 -12.20
CA VAL A 32 -2.58 2.18 -12.34
C VAL A 32 -1.99 2.40 -13.72
N LEU A 33 -0.70 2.73 -13.75
CA LEU A 33 0.10 2.90 -14.95
C LEU A 33 1.17 1.81 -15.00
N ILE A 34 1.29 1.13 -16.14
CA ILE A 34 2.38 0.20 -16.41
C ILE A 34 3.19 0.74 -17.59
N ASN A 35 4.31 1.36 -17.28
CA ASN A 35 5.27 1.88 -18.25
C ASN A 35 6.35 0.82 -18.51
N ASN A 36 6.28 0.17 -19.68
CA ASN A 36 7.20 -0.91 -20.05
C ASN A 36 8.48 -0.41 -20.77
N GLY A 37 8.75 0.90 -20.73
CA GLY A 37 9.86 1.56 -21.43
C GLY A 37 9.60 1.88 -22.91
N THR A 38 8.53 1.33 -23.50
CA THR A 38 8.11 1.63 -24.90
C THR A 38 6.75 2.30 -24.99
N GLY A 39 5.92 2.15 -23.95
CA GLY A 39 4.61 2.73 -23.85
C GLY A 39 4.04 2.57 -22.44
N VAL A 40 2.88 3.20 -22.21
CA VAL A 40 2.19 3.18 -20.93
C VAL A 40 0.80 2.59 -21.12
N MET A 41 0.51 1.52 -20.39
CA MET A 41 -0.85 1.02 -20.24
C MET A 41 -1.48 1.65 -19.00
N GLN A 42 -2.76 2.02 -19.08
CA GLN A 42 -3.49 2.62 -17.99
C GLN A 42 -4.75 1.82 -17.67
N SER A 43 -5.02 1.63 -16.39
CA SER A 43 -6.31 1.14 -15.88
C SER A 43 -6.70 1.89 -14.61
N VAL A 44 -7.95 1.71 -14.17
CA VAL A 44 -8.41 2.14 -12.85
C VAL A 44 -8.92 0.90 -12.13
N VAL A 45 -8.40 0.65 -10.94
CA VAL A 45 -8.80 -0.48 -10.10
C VAL A 45 -9.43 0.01 -8.81
N SER A 46 -10.38 -0.78 -8.32
CA SER A 46 -11.11 -0.49 -7.10
C SER A 46 -10.58 -1.38 -5.98
N VAL A 47 -10.08 -0.79 -4.90
CA VAL A 47 -9.50 -1.51 -3.74
C VAL A 47 -10.04 -0.96 -2.44
N ALA A 48 -10.09 -1.77 -1.37
CA ALA A 48 -10.48 -1.26 -0.05
C ALA A 48 -9.43 -0.26 0.45
N ASN A 49 -9.86 0.77 1.18
CA ASN A 49 -8.96 1.63 1.94
C ASN A 49 -8.10 0.77 2.90
N GLY A 50 -6.81 1.07 3.01
CA GLY A 50 -5.82 0.27 3.73
C GLY A 50 -5.28 -0.93 2.95
N SER A 51 -5.72 -1.16 1.71
CA SER A 51 -5.08 -2.13 0.81
C SER A 51 -3.63 -1.75 0.54
N THR A 52 -2.82 -2.72 0.14
CA THR A 52 -1.43 -2.47 -0.27
C THR A 52 -1.37 -1.97 -1.72
N ALA A 53 -0.28 -1.30 -2.08
CA ALA A 53 -0.01 -1.00 -3.49
C ALA A 53 0.05 -2.29 -4.34
N LEU A 54 0.61 -3.39 -3.79
CA LEU A 54 0.68 -4.69 -4.44
C LEU A 54 -0.72 -5.20 -4.83
N ALA A 55 -1.68 -5.13 -3.92
CA ALA A 55 -3.06 -5.57 -4.18
C ALA A 55 -3.74 -4.76 -5.30
N ALA A 56 -3.39 -3.48 -5.46
CA ALA A 56 -3.87 -2.67 -6.58
C ALA A 56 -3.19 -3.08 -7.90
N PHE A 57 -1.87 -3.31 -7.91
CA PHE A 57 -1.15 -3.77 -9.10
C PHE A 57 -1.59 -5.17 -9.56
N GLU A 58 -1.81 -6.12 -8.65
CA GLU A 58 -2.29 -7.48 -8.97
C GLU A 58 -3.68 -7.48 -9.62
N LYS A 59 -4.51 -6.46 -9.36
CA LYS A 59 -5.79 -6.27 -10.07
C LYS A 59 -5.62 -5.71 -11.48
N ALA A 60 -4.52 -5.00 -11.74
CA ALA A 60 -4.28 -4.28 -12.98
C ALA A 60 -3.37 -5.05 -13.97
N ALA A 61 -2.50 -5.93 -13.46
CA ALA A 61 -1.47 -6.59 -14.23
C ALA A 61 -1.11 -7.97 -13.65
N SER A 62 -0.57 -8.85 -14.49
CA SER A 62 0.08 -10.08 -14.04
C SER A 62 1.48 -9.74 -13.52
N LEU A 63 1.82 -10.16 -12.30
CA LEU A 63 3.09 -9.88 -11.66
C LEU A 63 3.87 -11.16 -11.40
N ASN A 64 5.18 -11.11 -11.62
CA ASN A 64 6.11 -12.11 -11.09
C ASN A 64 6.68 -11.58 -9.78
N VAL A 65 6.28 -12.21 -8.66
CA VAL A 65 6.57 -11.74 -7.31
C VAL A 65 7.32 -12.81 -6.52
N THR A 66 8.47 -12.43 -5.94
CA THR A 66 9.18 -13.24 -4.96
C THR A 66 9.02 -12.61 -3.57
N HIS A 67 8.63 -13.40 -2.57
CA HIS A 67 8.51 -12.92 -1.18
C HIS A 67 9.75 -13.30 -0.38
N HIS A 68 10.43 -12.29 0.15
CA HIS A 68 11.57 -12.47 1.05
C HIS A 68 11.15 -12.20 2.50
N PRO A 69 11.55 -13.06 3.47
CA PRO A 69 11.16 -12.89 4.87
C PRO A 69 11.58 -11.55 5.50
N VAL A 70 12.66 -10.93 5.00
CA VAL A 70 13.23 -9.69 5.54
C VAL A 70 12.86 -8.47 4.70
N TYR A 71 12.80 -8.62 3.37
CA TYR A 71 12.68 -7.50 2.43
C TYR A 71 11.28 -7.31 1.84
N GLY A 72 10.34 -8.23 2.12
CA GLY A 72 8.99 -8.18 1.57
C GLY A 72 8.94 -8.67 0.13
N ALA A 73 7.94 -8.17 -0.61
CA ALA A 73 7.68 -8.54 -1.99
C ALA A 73 8.61 -7.84 -2.98
N PHE A 74 9.25 -8.64 -3.82
CA PHE A 74 10.07 -8.18 -4.94
C PHE A 74 9.40 -8.54 -6.25
N VAL A 75 9.06 -7.53 -7.06
CA VAL A 75 8.43 -7.71 -8.37
C VAL A 75 9.51 -7.74 -9.45
N SER A 76 9.77 -8.92 -10.01
CA SER A 76 10.77 -9.10 -11.06
C SER A 76 10.20 -8.99 -12.46
N GLY A 77 8.87 -9.08 -12.63
CA GLY A 77 8.24 -9.05 -13.93
C GLY A 77 6.82 -8.53 -13.91
N VAL A 78 6.40 -7.87 -14.98
CA VAL A 78 5.05 -7.32 -15.14
C VAL A 78 4.55 -7.62 -16.56
N ASN A 79 3.37 -8.22 -16.66
CA ASN A 79 2.73 -8.63 -17.92
C ASN A 79 3.67 -9.43 -18.86
N GLY A 80 4.47 -10.31 -18.28
CA GLY A 80 5.41 -11.18 -19.01
C GLY A 80 6.75 -10.53 -19.39
N LEU A 81 6.96 -9.24 -19.08
CA LEU A 81 8.25 -8.58 -19.22
C LEU A 81 9.04 -8.68 -17.91
N GLU A 82 10.06 -9.53 -17.89
CA GLU A 82 10.99 -9.69 -16.77
C GLU A 82 12.04 -8.59 -16.74
N GLN A 83 12.55 -8.30 -15.55
CA GLN A 83 13.73 -7.47 -15.33
C GLN A 83 14.96 -8.05 -16.02
N SER A 84 15.89 -7.16 -16.36
CA SER A 84 17.14 -7.54 -17.00
C SER A 84 18.30 -6.84 -16.30
N SER A 85 19.03 -7.60 -15.48
CA SER A 85 20.28 -7.13 -14.88
C SER A 85 21.33 -6.80 -15.94
N ALA A 86 21.37 -7.56 -17.04
CA ALA A 86 22.29 -7.32 -18.16
C ALA A 86 22.01 -5.97 -18.86
N ALA A 87 20.74 -5.54 -18.93
CA ALA A 87 20.35 -4.25 -19.50
C ALA A 87 20.25 -3.13 -18.45
N ASN A 88 20.55 -3.42 -17.17
CA ASN A 88 20.31 -2.52 -16.04
C ASN A 88 18.88 -1.96 -16.05
N LYS A 89 17.88 -2.83 -16.24
CA LYS A 89 16.45 -2.50 -16.27
C LYS A 89 15.70 -3.29 -15.22
N TYR A 90 14.99 -2.57 -14.36
CA TYR A 90 14.24 -3.10 -13.23
C TYR A 90 12.86 -2.47 -13.18
N TRP A 91 11.94 -3.14 -12.49
CA TRP A 91 10.62 -2.60 -12.20
C TRP A 91 10.67 -1.77 -10.93
N GLN A 92 10.59 -0.45 -11.09
CA GLN A 92 10.46 0.49 -9.99
C GLN A 92 9.03 0.97 -9.90
N TYR A 93 8.55 1.25 -8.69
CA TYR A 93 7.17 1.70 -8.51
C TYR A 93 7.07 3.05 -7.82
N TYR A 94 6.06 3.80 -8.23
CA TYR A 94 5.85 5.19 -7.88
C TYR A 94 4.43 5.37 -7.36
N VAL A 95 4.28 6.30 -6.42
CA VAL A 95 2.99 6.78 -5.92
C VAL A 95 2.91 8.26 -6.21
N ASP A 96 1.89 8.68 -6.95
CA ASP A 96 1.69 10.06 -7.42
C ASP A 96 2.95 10.64 -8.09
N GLY A 97 3.67 9.78 -8.84
CA GLY A 97 4.89 10.14 -9.58
C GLY A 97 6.18 10.14 -8.76
N VAL A 98 6.12 9.88 -7.46
CA VAL A 98 7.28 9.83 -6.54
C VAL A 98 7.69 8.38 -6.29
N LEU A 99 9.00 8.07 -6.36
CA LEU A 99 9.52 6.73 -6.07
C LEU A 99 9.11 6.34 -4.65
N ALA A 100 8.50 5.17 -4.51
CA ALA A 100 7.94 4.78 -3.23
C ALA A 100 9.04 4.38 -2.22
N PRO A 101 8.92 4.77 -0.93
CA PRO A 101 9.97 4.60 0.06
C PRO A 101 10.03 3.21 0.70
N VAL A 102 9.08 2.33 0.41
CA VAL A 102 8.96 0.98 1.02
C VAL A 102 8.63 -0.07 -0.05
N GLY A 103 8.60 -1.36 0.31
CA GLY A 103 8.14 -2.41 -0.59
C GLY A 103 6.68 -2.24 -1.03
N VAL A 104 6.35 -2.74 -2.22
CA VAL A 104 5.01 -2.62 -2.82
C VAL A 104 3.93 -3.34 -1.99
N ASP A 105 4.30 -4.36 -1.24
CA ASP A 105 3.47 -5.07 -0.27
C ASP A 105 3.33 -4.34 1.08
N ALA A 106 4.20 -3.38 1.38
CA ALA A 106 4.19 -2.61 2.62
C ALA A 106 3.46 -1.26 2.49
N TYR A 107 3.46 -0.64 1.31
CA TYR A 107 2.82 0.66 1.10
C TYR A 107 1.29 0.57 1.22
N LYS A 108 0.69 1.30 2.16
CA LYS A 108 -0.76 1.32 2.42
C LYS A 108 -1.44 2.46 1.67
N LEU A 109 -2.55 2.15 1.02
CA LEU A 109 -3.35 3.10 0.24
C LEU A 109 -4.45 3.68 1.12
N GLU A 110 -4.45 5.00 1.29
CA GLU A 110 -5.40 5.70 2.17
C GLU A 110 -6.26 6.73 1.43
N LYS A 111 -5.92 7.00 0.15
CA LYS A 111 -6.61 7.93 -0.74
C LYS A 111 -6.54 7.43 -2.19
N ASP A 112 -7.43 7.96 -3.04
CA ASP A 112 -7.29 7.83 -4.48
C ASP A 112 -5.94 8.43 -4.90
N CYS A 113 -5.21 7.68 -5.72
CA CYS A 113 -3.85 8.04 -6.15
C CYS A 113 -3.54 7.42 -7.52
N THR A 114 -2.40 7.81 -8.07
CA THR A 114 -1.81 7.12 -9.22
C THR A 114 -0.66 6.23 -8.75
N LEU A 115 -0.76 4.94 -9.00
CA LEU A 115 0.34 4.00 -8.89
C LEU A 115 0.94 3.77 -10.27
N GLU A 116 2.27 3.68 -10.33
CA GLU A 116 2.96 3.40 -11.59
C GLU A 116 4.07 2.39 -11.38
N PHE A 117 4.14 1.36 -12.22
CA PHE A 117 5.35 0.59 -12.42
C PHE A 117 6.09 1.13 -13.65
N ARG A 118 7.39 1.39 -13.51
CA ARG A 118 8.29 1.80 -14.61
C ARG A 118 9.38 0.77 -14.81
N TYR A 119 9.50 0.30 -16.05
CA TYR A 119 10.61 -0.54 -16.50
C TYR A 119 11.76 0.36 -16.94
N GLU A 120 12.67 0.63 -16.01
CA GLU A 120 13.68 1.67 -16.22
C GLU A 120 15.00 1.33 -15.55
N THR A 121 15.99 2.17 -15.83
CA THR A 121 17.29 2.07 -15.18
C THR A 121 17.21 2.81 -13.85
N PRO A 122 17.58 2.18 -12.73
CA PRO A 122 17.53 2.84 -11.43
C PRO A 122 18.38 4.10 -11.41
N ASP A 123 17.77 5.18 -10.92
CA ASP A 123 18.44 6.44 -10.66
C ASP A 123 18.44 6.67 -9.15
N PHE A 124 19.64 6.66 -8.57
CA PHE A 124 19.85 6.82 -7.12
C PHE A 124 20.49 8.16 -6.78
N THR A 125 20.44 9.12 -7.71
CA THR A 125 21.08 10.44 -7.55
C THR A 125 20.21 11.48 -6.86
#